data_AF-A0A8E2LLE9-F1
#
_entry.id   AF-A0A8E2LLE9-F1
#
_cell.length_a   1.000
_cell.length_b   1.000
_cell.length_c   1.000
_cell.angle_alpha   90.00
_cell.angle_beta   90.00
_cell.angle_gamma   90.00
#
_symmetry.space_group_name_H-M   'P 1'
#
loop_
_entity.id
_entity.type
_entity.pdbx_description
1 polymer ?
#
loop_
_entity_poly.entity_id
_entity_poly.type
_entity_poly.pdbx_seq_one_letter_code
_entity_poly.pdbx_strand_id
1 'polypeptide(L)' 'MLMFGPEPTGLDAVTLADEHITEQVRIPMLAGRRSLNLSNAAAVAVYEAWRQHGYSGAL' A
#
# COMPACT_ATOMS: atom_id res chain seq x y z
N MET A 1 9.83 3.51 1.81
CA MET A 1 8.98 4.22 0.83
C MET A 1 7.82 3.32 0.49
N LEU A 2 6.61 3.84 0.35
CA LEU A 2 5.45 3.08 -0.09
C LEU A 2 5.07 3.54 -1.49
N MET A 3 4.94 2.61 -2.44
CA MET A 3 4.55 2.89 -3.81
C MET A 3 3.15 2.33 -4.07
N PHE A 4 2.30 3.10 -4.73
CA PHE A 4 0.94 2.70 -5.09
C PHE A 4 0.72 2.94 -6.58
N GLY A 5 0.07 2.00 -7.24
CA GLY A 5 -0.31 2.14 -8.64
C GLY A 5 -1.58 2.97 -8.82
N PRO A 6 -1.84 3.48 -10.04
CA PRO A 6 -3.06 4.20 -10.36
C PRO A 6 -4.29 3.28 -10.36
N GLU A 7 -5.46 3.85 -10.08
CA GLU A 7 -6.73 3.16 -10.29
C GLU A 7 -7.13 3.19 -11.78
N PRO A 8 -7.71 2.10 -12.33
CA PRO A 8 -8.05 0.83 -11.68
C PRO A 8 -6.98 -0.26 -11.85
N THR A 9 -5.88 0.02 -12.54
CA THR A 9 -4.97 -1.00 -13.08
C THR A 9 -3.87 -1.42 -12.12
N GLY A 10 -3.51 -0.58 -11.15
CA GLY A 10 -2.35 -0.81 -10.29
C GLY A 10 -1.02 -0.59 -11.02
N LEU A 11 0.07 -1.09 -10.42
CA LEU A 11 1.42 -1.03 -10.99
C LEU A 11 1.55 -2.09 -12.10
N ASP A 12 2.25 -1.74 -13.18
CA ASP A 12 2.55 -2.69 -14.23
C ASP A 12 3.62 -3.71 -13.81
N ALA A 13 3.70 -4.81 -14.55
CA ALA A 13 4.63 -5.90 -14.25
C ALA A 13 6.10 -5.48 -14.32
N VAL A 14 6.43 -4.49 -15.13
CA VAL A 14 7.81 -3.98 -15.27
C VAL A 14 8.22 -3.23 -14.00
N THR A 15 7.34 -2.36 -13.51
CA THR A 15 7.54 -1.60 -12.26
C THR A 15 7.62 -2.54 -11.06
N LEU A 16 6.77 -3.57 -11.01
CA LEU A 16 6.79 -4.57 -9.94
C LEU A 16 8.05 -5.47 -9.95
N ALA A 17 8.73 -5.56 -11.10
CA ALA A 17 9.95 -6.34 -11.29
C ALA A 17 11.24 -5.51 -11.14
N ASP A 18 11.13 -4.22 -10.84
CA ASP A 18 12.29 -3.35 -10.60
C ASP A 18 13.09 -3.83 -9.38
N GLU A 19 14.42 -3.83 -9.49
CA GLU A 19 15.34 -4.34 -8.46
C GLU A 19 15.27 -3.57 -7.12
N HIS A 20 14.76 -2.33 -7.14
CA HIS A 20 14.58 -1.52 -5.95
C HIS A 20 13.30 -1.87 -5.18
N ILE A 21 12.41 -2.68 -5.76
CA ILE A 21 11.23 -3.20 -5.06
C ILE A 21 11.67 -4.33 -4.13
N THR A 22 11.75 -3.98 -2.85
CA THR A 22 12.20 -4.91 -1.79
C THR A 22 11.12 -5.87 -1.33
N GLU A 23 9.84 -5.50 -1.45
CA GLU A 23 8.71 -6.33 -1.04
C GLU A 23 7.42 -5.94 -1.78
N GLN A 24 6.57 -6.93 -2.06
CA GLN A 24 5.21 -6.72 -2.55
C GLN A 24 4.21 -7.13 -1.47
N VAL A 25 3.44 -6.15 -0.97
CA VAL A 25 2.45 -6.35 0.09
C VAL A 25 1.03 -6.13 -0.40
N ARG A 26 0.05 -6.72 0.29
CA ARG A 26 -1.37 -6.52 0.00
C ARG A 26 -2.16 -6.25 1.28
N ILE A 27 -3.19 -5.41 1.18
CA ILE A 27 -4.19 -5.25 2.26
C ILE A 27 -5.12 -6.46 2.20
N PRO A 28 -5.31 -7.22 3.29
CA PRO A 28 -6.27 -8.31 3.32
C PRO A 28 -7.69 -7.81 3.04
N MET A 29 -8.38 -8.46 2.11
CA MET A 29 -9.76 -8.13 1.73
C MET A 29 -10.61 -9.39 1.65
N LEU A 30 -11.91 -9.25 1.95
CA LEU A 30 -12.86 -10.34 1.76
C LEU A 30 -13.01 -10.67 0.27
N ALA A 31 -13.14 -11.95 -0.05
CA ALA A 31 -13.35 -12.41 -1.41
C ALA A 31 -14.61 -11.76 -2.03
N GLY A 32 -14.53 -11.43 -3.33
CA GLY A 32 -15.64 -10.82 -4.08
C GLY A 32 -15.90 -9.34 -3.76
N ARG A 33 -15.11 -8.71 -2.89
CA ARG A 33 -15.17 -7.25 -2.68
C ARG A 33 -14.30 -6.53 -3.71
N ARG A 34 -14.73 -5.33 -4.10
CA ARG A 34 -13.91 -4.40 -4.89
C ARG A 34 -12.74 -3.92 -4.03
N SER A 35 -11.62 -3.63 -4.67
CA SER A 35 -10.47 -3.00 -4.02
C SER A 35 -10.88 -1.73 -3.29
N LEU A 36 -10.15 -1.41 -2.21
CA LEU A 36 -10.24 -0.11 -1.57
C LEU A 36 -9.85 0.98 -2.57
N ASN A 37 -10.42 2.17 -2.40
CA ASN A 37 -9.93 3.30 -3.18
C ASN A 37 -8.47 3.61 -2.84
N LEU A 38 -7.76 4.28 -3.75
CA LEU A 38 -6.33 4.55 -3.59
C LEU A 38 -6.01 5.32 -2.30
N SER A 39 -6.83 6.31 -1.94
CA SER A 39 -6.62 7.12 -0.74
C SER A 39 -6.77 6.33 0.56
N ASN A 40 -7.77 5.45 0.66
CA ASN A 40 -7.95 4.59 1.83
C ASN A 40 -6.85 3.53 1.91
N ALA A 41 -6.42 2.96 0.77
CA ALA A 41 -5.30 2.03 0.76
C ALA A 41 -4.00 2.69 1.25
N ALA A 42 -3.71 3.91 0.77
CA ALA A 42 -2.57 4.70 1.24
C ALA A 42 -2.68 5.03 2.73
N ALA A 43 -3.86 5.45 3.20
CA ALA A 43 -4.09 5.75 4.61
C ALA A 43 -3.82 4.53 5.50
N VAL A 44 -4.38 3.36 5.16
CA VAL A 44 -4.15 2.11 5.91
C VAL A 44 -2.65 1.79 5.98
N ALA A 45 -1.94 1.85 4.85
CA ALA A 45 -0.53 1.51 4.80
C ALA A 45 0.35 2.50 5.61
N VAL A 46 0.07 3.81 5.50
CA VAL A 46 0.80 4.84 6.25
C VAL A 46 0.55 4.71 7.74
N TYR A 47 -0.70 4.54 8.18
CA TYR A 47 -1.02 4.41 9.61
C TYR A 47 -0.49 3.11 10.21
N GLU A 48 -0.47 2.00 9.46
CA GLU A 48 0.15 0.76 9.92
C GLU A 48 1.66 0.91 10.08
N ALA A 49 2.34 1.51 9.09
CA ALA A 49 3.76 1.83 9.20
C ALA A 49 4.02 2.77 10.39
N TRP A 50 3.20 3.81 10.57
CA TRP A 50 3.33 4.75 11.68
C TRP A 50 3.10 4.08 13.04
N ARG A 51 2.12 3.17 13.14
CA ARG A 51 1.85 2.35 14.33
C ARG A 51 3.06 1.50 14.71
N GLN A 52 3.72 0.86 13.74
CA GLN A 52 4.94 0.08 13.98
C GLN A 52 6.09 0.95 14.49
N HIS A 53 6.11 2.24 14.15
CA HIS A 53 7.05 3.24 14.65
C HIS A 53 6.54 3.97 15.91
N GLY A 54 5.56 3.40 16.61
CA GLY A 54 5.04 3.92 17.88
C GLY A 54 4.31 5.26 17.76
N TYR A 55 3.78 5.58 16.57
CA TYR A 55 3.17 6.87 16.28
C TYR A 55 4.07 8.07 16.61
N SER A 56 5.39 7.91 16.45
CA SER A 56 6.36 8.97 16.73
C SER A 56 5.97 10.30 16.06
N GLY A 57 5.94 11.39 16.83
CA GLY A 57 5.52 12.71 16.37
C GLY A 57 4.02 13.00 16.47
N ALA A 58 3.19 12.06 16.96
CA ALA A 58 1.83 12.37 17.38
C ALA A 58 1.84 13.25 18.64
N LEU A 59 0.97 14.26 18.67
CA LEU A 59 0.78 15.19 19.79
C LEU A 59 -0.29 14.69 20.77
#